data_AF-A0A925I7T7-F1
#
_entry.id   AF-A0A925I7T7-F1
#
_cell.length_a   1.000
_cell.length_b   1.000
_cell.length_c   1.000
_cell.angle_alpha   90.00
_cell.angle_beta   90.00
_cell.angle_gamma   90.00
#
_symmetry.space_group_name_H-M   'P 1'
#
loop_
_entity.id
_entity.type
_entity.pdbx_description
1 polymer ?
#
loop_
_entity_poly.entity_id
_entity_poly.type
_entity_poly.pdbx_seq_one_letter_code
_entity_poly.pdbx_strand_id
1 'polypeptide(L)' 'QKKKTEALEIFKLNAKKNPKQFMTYAGLTRGYSANGYFKNAMVNAKLALALAPDAINKTSVENMIKKLENKQDVN' A
#
# COMPACT_ATOMS: atom_id res chain seq x y z
N GLN A 1 16.44 8.10 3.27
CA GLN A 1 15.11 8.55 3.74
C GLN A 1 14.39 9.44 2.72
N LYS A 2 14.99 10.52 2.19
CA LYS A 2 14.36 11.43 1.19
C LYS A 2 13.62 10.73 0.03
N LYS A 3 14.26 9.74 -0.62
CA LYS A 3 13.65 9.00 -1.75
C LYS A 3 12.34 8.27 -1.41
N LYS A 4 12.19 7.81 -0.16
CA LYS A 4 10.97 7.10 0.28
C LYS A 4 9.80 8.07 0.45
N THR A 5 10.07 9.28 0.91
CA THR A 5 9.07 10.33 1.09
C THR A 5 8.61 10.88 -0.25
N GLU A 6 9.53 11.10 -1.20
CA GLU A 6 9.20 11.49 -2.58
C GLU A 6 8.36 10.42 -3.30
N ALA A 7 8.71 9.14 -3.15
CA ALA A 7 7.90 8.06 -3.71
C ALA A 7 6.47 8.06 -3.14
N LEU A 8 6.32 8.32 -1.83
CA LEU A 8 5.01 8.42 -1.19
C LEU A 8 4.18 9.59 -1.74
N GLU A 9 4.81 10.74 -2.01
CA GLU A 9 4.15 11.90 -2.65
C GLU A 9 3.60 11.53 -4.04
N ILE A 10 4.39 10.82 -4.85
CA ILE A 10 3.97 10.35 -6.18
C ILE A 10 2.79 9.39 -6.06
N PHE A 11 2.82 8.45 -5.11
CA PHE A 11 1.68 7.55 -4.89
C PHE A 11 0.43 8.28 -4.43
N LYS A 12 0.55 9.31 -3.59
CA LYS A 12 -0.59 10.16 -3.19
C LYS A 12 -1.15 10.94 -4.38
N LEU A 13 -0.29 11.50 -5.23
CA LEU A 13 -0.71 12.19 -6.45
C LEU A 13 -1.44 11.23 -7.41
N ASN A 14 -0.92 10.02 -7.58
CA ASN A 14 -1.59 9.00 -8.37
C ASN A 14 -2.96 8.65 -7.77
N ALA A 15 -3.07 8.54 -6.45
CA ALA A 15 -4.34 8.27 -5.79
C ALA A 15 -5.39 9.37 -5.93
N LYS A 16 -4.96 10.63 -6.04
CA LYS A 16 -5.85 11.73 -6.37
C LYS A 16 -6.37 11.66 -7.80
N LYS A 17 -5.54 11.25 -8.76
CA LYS A 17 -5.90 11.15 -10.19
C LYS A 17 -6.68 9.89 -10.52
N ASN A 18 -6.35 8.77 -9.88
CA ASN A 18 -6.92 7.45 -10.10
C ASN A 18 -7.47 6.89 -8.78
N PRO A 19 -8.54 7.49 -8.24
CA PRO A 19 -9.16 7.02 -7.00
C PRO A 19 -9.73 5.62 -7.19
N LYS A 20 -9.80 4.85 -6.11
CA LYS A 20 -10.48 3.53 -6.05
C LYS A 20 -9.92 2.46 -7.00
N GLN A 21 -8.64 2.54 -7.34
CA GLN A 21 -7.94 1.53 -8.13
C GLN A 21 -7.07 0.64 -7.24
N PHE A 22 -7.03 -0.66 -7.52
CA PHE A 22 -6.18 -1.62 -6.81
C PHE A 22 -4.73 -1.17 -6.75
N MET A 23 -4.15 -0.86 -7.92
CA MET A 23 -2.73 -0.51 -8.05
C MET A 23 -2.38 0.77 -7.27
N THR A 24 -3.31 1.72 -7.21
CA THR A 24 -3.17 2.95 -6.42
C THR A 24 -3.01 2.62 -4.95
N TYR A 25 -3.93 1.84 -4.37
CA TYR A 25 -3.89 1.50 -2.96
C TYR A 25 -2.71 0.57 -2.63
N ALA A 26 -2.39 -0.39 -3.49
CA ALA A 26 -1.22 -1.25 -3.33
C ALA A 26 0.10 -0.44 -3.36
N GLY A 27 0.20 0.57 -4.21
CA GLY A 27 1.35 1.50 -4.24
C GLY A 27 1.44 2.33 -2.96
N LEU A 28 0.32 2.88 -2.49
CA LEU A 28 0.26 3.60 -1.22
C LEU A 28 0.64 2.72 -0.03
N THR A 29 0.20 1.47 0.02
CA THR A 29 0.60 0.50 1.05
C THR A 29 2.11 0.37 1.11
N ARG A 30 2.76 0.10 -0.02
CA ARG A 30 4.23 -0.02 -0.11
C ARG A 30 4.94 1.28 0.27
N GLY A 31 4.45 2.42 -0.20
CA GLY A 31 5.01 3.74 0.09
C GLY A 31 4.91 4.12 1.56
N TYR A 32 3.75 3.94 2.18
CA TYR A 32 3.57 4.20 3.61
C TYR A 32 4.42 3.24 4.46
N SER A 33 4.43 1.96 4.10
CA SER A 33 5.22 0.94 4.78
C SER A 33 6.72 1.26 4.76
N ALA A 34 7.26 1.66 3.60
CA ALA A 34 8.67 1.99 3.46
C ALA A 34 9.10 3.14 4.39
N ASN A 35 8.18 4.06 4.69
CA ASN A 35 8.40 5.20 5.58
C ASN A 35 8.06 4.90 7.06
N GLY A 36 7.71 3.65 7.40
CA GLY A 36 7.34 3.25 8.76
C GLY A 36 5.92 3.65 9.18
N TYR A 37 5.11 4.17 8.25
CA TYR A 37 3.72 4.55 8.50
C TYR A 37 2.79 3.33 8.41
N PHE A 38 3.04 2.31 9.23
CA PHE A 38 2.37 1.00 9.13
C PHE A 38 0.85 1.07 9.31
N LYS A 39 0.34 2.00 10.13
CA LYS A 39 -1.11 2.23 10.27
C LYS A 39 -1.73 2.69 8.95
N ASN A 40 -1.12 3.67 8.29
CA ASN A 40 -1.58 4.16 6.99
C ASN A 40 -1.42 3.10 5.91
N ALA A 41 -0.32 2.33 5.93
CA ALA A 41 -0.12 1.21 5.04
C ALA A 41 -1.23 0.16 5.18
N MET A 42 -1.63 -0.16 6.41
CA MET A 42 -2.68 -1.13 6.72
C MET A 42 -4.04 -0.69 6.17
N VAL A 43 -4.41 0.58 6.35
CA VAL A 43 -5.66 1.14 5.79
C VAL A 43 -5.68 0.98 4.27
N ASN A 44 -4.59 1.33 3.59
CA ASN A 44 -4.50 1.19 2.14
C ASN A 44 -4.45 -0.28 1.70
N ALA A 45 -3.82 -1.17 2.47
CA ALA A 45 -3.78 -2.60 2.17
C ALA A 45 -5.18 -3.21 2.19
N LYS A 46 -6.01 -2.85 3.19
CA LYS A 46 -7.41 -3.31 3.24
C LYS A 46 -8.24 -2.81 2.06
N LEU A 47 -8.04 -1.56 1.64
CA LEU A 47 -8.69 -1.01 0.44
C LEU A 47 -8.22 -1.72 -0.84
N ALA A 48 -6.92 -2.01 -0.96
CA ALA A 48 -6.38 -2.78 -2.06
C ALA A 48 -6.97 -4.20 -2.08
N LEU A 49 -7.08 -4.86 -0.93
CA LEU A 49 -7.61 -6.21 -0.83
C LEU A 49 -9.05 -6.30 -1.37
N ALA A 50 -9.89 -5.33 -1.02
CA ALA A 50 -11.27 -5.25 -1.49
C ALA A 50 -11.40 -5.01 -3.01
N LEU A 51 -10.36 -4.46 -3.63
CA LEU A 51 -10.33 -4.12 -5.06
C LEU A 51 -9.43 -5.06 -5.88
N ALA A 52 -8.89 -6.12 -5.26
CA ALA A 52 -7.99 -7.04 -5.93
C ALA A 52 -8.69 -7.72 -7.12
N PRO A 53 -8.12 -7.62 -8.35
CA PRO A 53 -8.79 -8.12 -9.55
C PRO A 53 -8.70 -9.64 -9.70
N ASP A 54 -7.76 -10.28 -9.00
CA ASP A 54 -7.50 -11.72 -9.07
C ASP A 54 -6.97 -12.27 -7.74
N ALA A 55 -6.91 -13.60 -7.65
CA ALA A 55 -6.48 -14.31 -6.44
C ALA A 55 -5.00 -14.09 -6.10
N ILE A 56 -4.14 -13.85 -7.10
CA ILE A 56 -2.71 -13.62 -6.90
C ILE A 56 -2.50 -12.27 -6.20
N ASN A 57 -3.17 -11.25 -6.72
CA ASN A 57 -3.20 -9.91 -6.14
C ASN A 57 -3.81 -9.91 -4.74
N LYS A 58 -4.90 -10.65 -4.53
CA LYS A 58 -5.51 -10.83 -3.21
C LYS A 58 -4.52 -11.42 -2.20
N THR A 59 -3.90 -12.55 -2.55
CA THR A 59 -2.89 -13.24 -1.73
C THR A 59 -1.69 -12.34 -1.42
N SER A 60 -1.24 -11.57 -2.42
CA SER A 60 -0.15 -10.62 -2.24
C SER A 60 -0.48 -9.57 -1.17
N VAL A 61 -1.67 -8.99 -1.23
CA VAL A 61 -2.12 -7.99 -0.25
C VAL A 61 -2.35 -8.59 1.13
N GLU A 62 -2.89 -9.82 1.23
CA GLU A 62 -3.01 -10.53 2.50
C GLU A 62 -1.65 -10.73 3.18
N ASN A 63 -0.62 -11.07 2.40
CA ASN A 63 0.75 -11.18 2.92
C ASN A 63 1.32 -9.82 3.37
N MET A 64 1.00 -8.73 2.65
CA MET A 64 1.35 -7.37 3.11
C MET A 64 0.68 -7.05 4.45
N ILE A 65 -0.61 -7.37 4.60
CA ILE A 65 -1.36 -7.15 5.84
C ILE A 65 -0.69 -7.90 7.00
N LYS A 66 -0.35 -9.18 6.83
CA LYS A 66 0.36 -9.97 7.87
C LYS A 66 1.69 -9.33 8.30
N LYS A 67 2.50 -8.83 7.36
CA LYS A 67 3.73 -8.10 7.69
C LYS A 67 3.42 -6.82 8.48
N LEU A 68 2.40 -6.07 8.06
CA LEU A 68 2.01 -4.80 8.70
C LEU A 68 1.44 -4.99 10.11
N GLU A 69 0.76 -6.11 10.40
CA GLU A 69 0.33 -6.48 11.75
C GLU A 69 1.53 -6.58 12.70
N ASN A 70 2.65 -7.10 12.20
CA ASN A 70 3.92 -7.19 12.92
C ASN A 70 4.75 -5.89 12.85
N LYS A 71 4.20 -4.79 12.30
CA LYS A 71 4.91 -3.52 12.06
C LYS A 71 6.18 -3.70 11.22
N GLN A 72 6.16 -4.63 10.27
CA GLN A 72 7.26 -4.89 9.36
C GLN A 72 7.02 -4.21 8.02
N ASP A 73 8.12 -3.82 7.36
CA ASP A 73 8.04 -3.31 5.99
C ASP A 73 7.57 -4.41 5.04
N VAL A 74 6.64 -4.08 4.15
CA VAL A 74 6.09 -5.00 3.16
C VAL A 74 7.03 -5.23 1.98
N ASN A 75 7.95 -4.28 1.74
CA ASN A 75 8.93 -4.33 0.66
C ASN A 75 10.04 -5.35 0.90
#